data_AF-A0A7W1ZBI0-F1
#
_entry.id   AF-A0A7W1ZBI0-F1
#
_cell.length_a   1.000
_cell.length_b   1.000
_cell.length_c   1.000
_cell.angle_alpha   90.00
_cell.angle_beta   90.00
_cell.angle_gamma   90.00
#
_symmetry.space_group_name_H-M   'P 1'
#
loop_
_entity.id
_entity.type
_entity.pdbx_description
1 polymer ?
#
loop_
_entity_poly.entity_id
_entity_poly.type
_entity_poly.pdbx_seq_one_letter_code
_entity_poly.pdbx_strand_id
1 'polypeptide(L)' 'MAYKLQVTRKAKQDIIDGFYWYETKSNGLGSKFVGEVEKSLNYIQQFPHHHQMK' A
#
# COMPACT_ATOMS: atom_id res chain seq x y z
N MET A 1 -0.44 20.09 -11.07
CA MET A 1 0.22 18.83 -11.47
C MET A 1 -0.38 17.71 -10.63
N ALA A 2 -1.33 16.95 -11.17
CA ALA A 2 -1.93 15.82 -10.46
C ALA A 2 -1.28 14.53 -10.97
N TYR A 3 -0.33 13.98 -10.21
CA TYR A 3 0.28 12.70 -10.57
C TYR A 3 -0.71 11.58 -10.28
N LYS A 4 -0.90 10.69 -11.26
CA LYS A 4 -1.78 9.52 -11.11
C LYS A 4 -0.95 8.34 -10.63
N LEU A 5 -1.15 7.93 -9.38
CA LEU A 5 -0.54 6.73 -8.84
C LEU A 5 -1.12 5.49 -9.54
N GLN A 6 -0.23 4.60 -10.01
CA GLN A 6 -0.61 3.36 -10.66
C GLN A 6 0.00 2.17 -9.92
N VAL A 7 -0.86 1.36 -9.28
CA VAL A 7 -0.45 0.11 -8.64
C VAL A 7 -0.39 -0.99 -9.69
N THR A 8 0.79 -1.60 -9.87
CA THR A 8 0.98 -2.70 -10.82
C THR A 8 0.21 -3.95 -10.39
N ARG A 9 -0.08 -4.85 -11.34
CA ARG A 9 -0.75 -6.12 -11.02
C ARG A 9 0.03 -6.94 -9.99
N LYS A 10 1.36 -6.96 -10.09
CA LYS A 10 2.24 -7.64 -9.13
C LYS A 10 2.10 -7.04 -7.74
N ALA A 11 2.20 -5.72 -7.61
CA ALA A 11 2.05 -5.05 -6.32
C ALA A 11 0.65 -5.27 -5.69
N LYS A 12 -0.41 -5.35 -6.51
CA LYS A 12 -1.74 -5.73 -6.01
C LYS A 12 -1.75 -7.14 -5.41
N GLN A 13 -1.09 -8.09 -6.06
CA GLN A 13 -0.96 -9.46 -5.53
C GLN A 13 -0.17 -9.45 -4.22
N ASP A 14 0.94 -8.73 -4.16
CA ASP A 14 1.76 -8.63 -2.94
C ASP A 14 0.96 -8.05 -1.75
N ILE A 15 0.07 -7.07 -2.00
CA ILE A 15 -0.83 -6.51 -0.96
C ILE A 15 -1.86 -7.56 -0.51
N ILE A 16 -2.42 -8.33 -1.43
CA ILE A 16 -3.40 -9.39 -1.11
C ILE A 16 -2.73 -10.50 -0.29
N ASP A 17 -1.55 -10.94 -0.70
CA ASP A 17 -0.78 -11.97 0.00
C ASP A 17 -0.38 -11.49 1.41
N GLY A 18 0.03 -10.22 1.52
CA GLY A 18 0.29 -9.56 2.79
C GLY A 18 -0.95 -9.52 3.70
N PHE A 19 -2.11 -9.13 3.16
CA PHE A 19 -3.37 -9.14 3.91
C PHE A 19 -3.64 -10.50 4.54
N TYR A 20 -3.60 -11.57 3.73
CA TYR A 20 -3.86 -12.92 4.23
C TYR A 20 -2.82 -13.34 5.28
N TRP A 21 -1.55 -13.05 5.05
CA TRP A 21 -0.50 -13.36 6.01
C TRP A 21 -0.74 -12.69 7.36
N TYR A 22 -1.06 -11.39 7.38
CA TYR A 22 -1.33 -10.66 8.61
C TYR A 22 -2.60 -11.16 9.30
N GLU A 23 -3.64 -11.50 8.54
CA GLU A 23 -4.88 -12.05 9.07
C GLU A 23 -4.65 -13.42 9.76
N THR A 24 -3.68 -14.23 9.28
CA THR A 24 -3.30 -15.48 9.96
C THR A 24 -2.66 -15.24 11.33
N LYS A 25 -2.13 -14.03 11.61
CA LYS A 25 -1.48 -13.71 12.88
C LYS A 25 -2.46 -13.24 13.93
N SER A 26 -3.45 -12.44 13.53
CA SER A 26 -4.51 -11.96 14.41
C SER A 26 -5.69 -11.46 13.59
N ASN A 27 -6.90 -11.80 14.04
CA ASN A 27 -8.13 -11.37 13.39
C ASN A 27 -8.19 -9.83 13.31
N GLY A 28 -8.44 -9.29 12.12
CA GLY A 28 -8.48 -7.86 11.82
C GLY A 28 -7.12 -7.19 11.61
N LEU A 29 -6.00 -7.92 11.71
CA LEU A 29 -4.68 -7.35 11.44
C LEU A 29 -4.43 -7.13 9.95
N GLY A 30 -4.99 -7.97 9.07
CA GLY A 30 -4.94 -7.78 7.62
C GLY A 30 -5.61 -6.48 7.21
N SER A 31 -6.78 -6.19 7.77
CA SER A 31 -7.50 -4.92 7.53
C SER A 31 -6.69 -3.70 7.98
N LYS A 32 -6.02 -3.79 9.14
CA LYS A 32 -5.12 -2.72 9.61
C LYS A 32 -3.94 -2.52 8.66
N PHE A 33 -3.32 -3.61 8.20
CA PHE A 33 -2.24 -3.57 7.22
C PHE A 33 -2.68 -2.86 5.93
N VAL A 34 -3.82 -3.23 5.35
CA VAL A 34 -4.33 -2.58 4.13
C VAL A 34 -4.57 -1.09 4.35
N GLY A 35 -5.14 -0.71 5.51
CA GLY A 35 -5.33 0.69 5.86
C GLY A 35 -4.02 1.51 5.91
N GLU A 36 -2.94 0.94 6.44
CA GLU A 36 -1.62 1.59 6.45
C GLU A 36 -0.99 1.68 5.05
N VAL A 37 -1.19 0.66 4.21
CA VAL A 37 -0.77 0.69 2.80
C VAL A 37 -1.50 1.80 2.06
N GLU A 38 -2.82 1.92 2.21
CA GLU A 38 -3.61 2.98 1.58
C GLU A 38 -3.17 4.39 2.02
N LYS A 39 -2.91 4.60 3.31
CA LYS A 39 -2.35 5.86 3.82
C LYS A 39 -1.02 6.20 3.15
N SER A 40 -0.14 5.21 3.01
CA SER A 40 1.17 5.39 2.37
C SER A 40 1.04 5.73 0.88
N LEU A 41 0.14 5.04 0.16
CA LEU A 41 -0.12 5.34 -1.25
C LEU A 41 -0.72 6.74 -1.44
N ASN A 42 -1.65 7.14 -0.57
CA ASN A 42 -2.21 8.50 -0.57
C ASN A 42 -1.13 9.56 -0.32
N TYR A 43 -0.20 9.28 0.60
CA TYR A 43 0.93 10.16 0.87
C TYR A 43 1.85 10.31 -0.35
N ILE A 44 2.21 9.20 -1.01
CA ILE A 44 3.02 9.22 -2.25
C ILE A 44 2.31 10.01 -3.36
N GLN A 45 0.99 9.85 -3.49
CA GLN A 45 0.21 10.57 -4.49
C GLN A 45 0.20 12.10 -4.24
N GLN A 46 0.16 12.52 -2.98
CA GLN A 46 0.23 13.93 -2.58
C GLN A 46 1.65 14.50 -2.70
N PHE A 47 2.67 13.70 -2.42
CA PHE A 47 4.08 14.12 -2.38
C PHE A 47 4.98 13.21 -3.24
N PRO A 48 4.79 13.17 -4.58
CA PRO A 48 5.46 12.22 -5.46
C PRO A 48 6.99 12.38 -5.53
N HIS A 49 7.52 13.55 -5.16
CA HIS A 49 8.95 13.82 -5.11
C HIS A 49 9.60 13.54 -3.75
N HIS A 50 8.83 13.21 -2.72
CA HIS A 50 9.37 13.01 -1.37
C HIS A 50 10.16 11.70 -1.22
N HIS A 51 9.83 10.69 -2.03
CA HIS A 51 10.45 9.35 -2.00
C HIS A 51 11.25 9.04 -3.27
N GLN A 52 11.79 10.05 -3.95
CA GLN A 52 12.70 9.76 -5.06
C GLN A 52 13.99 9.16 -4.50
N MET A 53 14.13 7.83 -4.60
CA MET A 53 15.42 7.18 -4.45
C MET A 53 16.37 7.78 -5.48
N LYS A 54 17.51 8.29 -5.01
CA LYS A 54 18.62 8.75 -5.85
C LYS A 54 19.26 7.58 -6.58
#